data_AF-A0A095ZGN3-F1
#
_entry.id   AF-A0A095ZGN3-F1
#
_cell.length_a   1.000
_cell.length_b   1.000
_cell.length_c   1.000
_cell.angle_alpha   90.00
_cell.angle_beta   90.00
_cell.angle_gamma   90.00
#
_symmetry.space_group_name_H-M   'P 1'
#
loop_
_entity.id
_entity.type
_entity.pdbx_description
1 polymer ?
#
loop_
_entity_poly.entity_id
_entity_poly.type
_entity_poly.pdbx_seq_one_letter_code
_entity_poly.pdbx_strand_id
1 'polypeptide(L)'
;MARYLNTLDHERLQQLISEAGLTEREFCKLFWGDRTHQTLKYFIEKPDPRISSVVKIAEILNCSIDDVMADSDEFRAKSTSNFLQKNKQIINQELTALKCEIESNRELLKEKDARISDQKVYIEHLVKLLHNEVENGQMSNNNEE
;
A
#
# COMPACT_ATOMS: atom_id res chain seq x y z
N MET A 1 -7.00 23.47 -19.59
CA MET A 1 -5.80 23.97 -20.28
C MET A 1 -4.76 24.21 -19.22
N ALA A 2 -3.61 23.53 -19.31
CA ALA A 2 -2.51 23.76 -18.37
C ALA A 2 -2.03 25.21 -18.52
N ARG A 3 -1.91 25.93 -17.40
CA ARG A 3 -1.27 27.25 -17.42
C ARG A 3 0.23 27.02 -17.36
N TYR A 4 0.92 27.37 -18.44
CA TYR A 4 2.38 27.32 -18.50
C TYR A 4 2.94 28.62 -17.94
N LEU A 5 3.84 28.51 -16.96
CA LEU A 5 4.61 29.67 -16.53
C LEU A 5 5.70 29.94 -17.56
N ASN A 6 5.86 31.20 -17.94
CA ASN A 6 7.05 31.65 -18.68
C ASN A 6 8.29 31.73 -17.79
N THR A 7 8.15 31.39 -16.51
CA THR A 7 9.20 31.45 -15.49
C THR A 7 9.27 30.15 -14.71
N LEU A 8 10.49 29.71 -14.40
CA LEU A 8 10.73 28.52 -13.61
C LEU A 8 10.39 28.77 -12.14
N ASP A 9 9.50 27.96 -11.57
CA ASP A 9 9.20 28.01 -10.14
C ASP A 9 10.28 27.23 -9.36
N HIS A 10 10.90 27.92 -8.40
CA HIS A 10 11.92 27.36 -7.53
C HIS A 10 11.40 26.22 -6.64
N GLU A 11 10.20 26.37 -6.07
CA GLU A 11 9.60 25.32 -5.22
C GLU A 11 9.31 24.07 -6.04
N ARG A 12 8.85 24.26 -7.28
CA ARG A 12 8.60 23.16 -8.21
C ARG A 12 9.88 22.42 -8.58
N LEU A 13 10.95 23.16 -8.89
CA LEU A 13 12.25 22.56 -9.20
C LEU A 13 12.80 21.76 -8.00
N GLN A 14 12.70 22.27 -6.78
CA GLN A 14 13.11 21.54 -5.58
C GLN A 14 12.32 20.25 -5.36
N GLN A 15 11.01 20.26 -5.63
CA GLN A 15 10.18 19.05 -5.56
C GLN A 15 10.59 18.03 -6.61
N LEU A 16 10.79 18.43 -7.87
CA LEU A 16 11.24 17.53 -8.94
C LEU A 16 12.62 16.92 -8.65
N ILE A 17 13.53 17.70 -8.07
CA ILE A 17 14.85 17.21 -7.62
C ILE A 17 14.70 16.12 -6.56
N SER A 18 13.78 16.34 -5.60
CA SER A 18 13.50 15.38 -4.52
C SER A 18 12.82 14.11 -5.05
N GLU A 19 11.89 14.24 -6.00
CA GLU A 19 11.21 13.11 -6.67
C GLU A 19 12.19 12.26 -7.49
N ALA A 20 13.21 12.89 -8.09
CA ALA A 20 14.31 12.21 -8.77
C ALA A 20 15.32 11.55 -7.81
N GLY A 21 15.15 11.72 -6.49
CA GLY A 21 16.06 11.18 -5.48
C GLY A 21 17.43 11.86 -5.42
N LEU A 22 17.53 13.09 -5.94
CA LEU A 22 18.77 13.87 -5.95
C LEU A 22 18.75 14.91 -4.83
N THR A 23 19.92 15.23 -4.30
CA THR A 23 20.10 16.45 -3.50
C THR A 23 20.24 17.67 -4.41
N GLU A 24 19.90 18.86 -3.91
CA GLU A 24 20.14 20.12 -4.62
C GLU A 24 21.58 20.20 -5.15
N ARG A 25 22.56 19.78 -4.35
CA ARG A 25 23.98 19.87 -4.72
C ARG A 25 24.34 18.90 -5.85
N GLU A 26 23.79 17.69 -5.85
CA GLU A 26 23.99 16.71 -6.92
C GLU A 26 23.36 17.19 -8.23
N PHE A 27 22.13 17.69 -8.16
CA PHE A 27 21.48 18.31 -9.33
C PHE A 27 22.32 19.45 -9.90
N CYS A 28 22.82 20.37 -9.05
CA CYS A 28 23.66 21.48 -9.51
C CYS A 28 24.95 20.98 -10.20
N LYS A 29 25.59 19.92 -9.68
CA LYS A 29 26.76 19.31 -10.31
C LYS A 29 26.42 18.66 -11.66
N LEU A 30 25.28 17.99 -11.79
CA LEU A 30 24.82 17.44 -13.06
C LEU A 30 24.49 18.54 -14.09
N PHE A 31 23.94 19.66 -13.62
CA PHE A 31 23.53 20.75 -14.50
C PHE A 31 24.69 21.64 -14.98
N TRP A 32 25.62 22.02 -14.10
CA TRP A 32 26.75 22.92 -14.44
C TRP A 32 28.13 22.26 -14.45
N GLY A 33 28.25 21.02 -13.97
CA GLY A 33 29.51 20.29 -13.82
C GLY A 33 30.05 20.28 -12.38
N ASP A 34 30.96 19.35 -12.08
CA ASP A 34 31.43 19.03 -10.72
C ASP A 34 32.09 20.19 -9.96
N ARG A 35 32.67 21.15 -10.68
CA ARG A 35 33.39 22.31 -10.10
C ARG A 35 32.52 23.55 -9.90
N THR A 36 31.20 23.43 -10.07
CA THR A 36 30.30 24.58 -9.95
C THR A 36 30.11 25.05 -8.51
N HIS A 37 30.11 26.37 -8.30
CA HIS A 37 29.63 27.02 -7.07
C HIS A 37 28.20 27.54 -7.20
N GLN A 38 27.57 27.33 -8.37
CA GLN A 38 26.18 27.72 -8.58
C GLN A 38 25.25 26.82 -7.75
N THR A 39 24.19 27.45 -7.25
CA THR A 39 23.12 26.83 -6.44
C THR A 39 21.79 27.06 -7.13
N LEU A 40 20.71 26.48 -6.59
CA LEU A 40 19.37 26.70 -7.16
C LEU A 40 18.93 28.17 -7.10
N LYS A 41 19.58 29.01 -6.29
CA LYS A 41 19.37 30.47 -6.27
C LYS A 41 19.58 31.12 -7.64
N TYR A 42 20.40 30.52 -8.51
CA TYR A 42 20.56 31.00 -9.89
C TYR A 42 19.21 31.12 -10.62
N PHE A 43 18.32 30.14 -10.45
CA PHE A 43 17.01 30.15 -11.10
C PHE A 43 16.03 31.13 -10.44
N ILE A 44 16.27 31.52 -9.18
CA ILE A 44 15.51 32.59 -8.51
C ILE A 44 15.93 33.95 -9.11
N GLU A 45 17.23 34.16 -9.33
CA GLU A 45 17.77 35.41 -9.89
C GLU A 45 17.52 35.54 -11.40
N LYS A 46 17.44 34.41 -12.12
CA LYS A 46 17.13 34.33 -13.55
C LYS A 46 15.97 33.34 -13.78
N PRO A 47 14.74 33.78 -13.49
CA PRO A 47 13.57 32.92 -13.53
C PRO A 47 13.09 32.61 -14.95
N ASP A 48 13.62 33.27 -15.99
CA ASP A 48 13.35 32.95 -17.41
C ASP A 48 14.53 32.16 -18.01
N PRO A 49 14.61 30.84 -17.76
CA PRO A 49 15.65 30.02 -18.34
C PRO A 49 15.37 29.82 -19.83
N ARG A 50 16.44 29.89 -20.64
CA ARG A 50 16.38 29.47 -22.05
C ARG A 50 15.81 28.05 -22.13
N ILE A 51 15.06 27.75 -23.20
CA ILE A 51 14.48 26.42 -23.46
C ILE A 51 15.53 25.31 -23.34
N SER A 52 16.76 25.55 -23.81
CA SER A 52 17.88 24.61 -23.67
C SER A 52 18.18 24.21 -22.22
N SER A 53 18.01 25.16 -21.28
CA SER A 53 18.16 24.89 -19.86
C SER A 53 17.00 24.04 -19.35
N VAL A 54 15.77 24.36 -19.73
CA VAL A 54 14.57 23.59 -19.34
C VAL A 54 14.66 22.14 -19.83
N VAL A 55 15.07 21.93 -21.08
CA VAL A 55 15.31 20.59 -21.66
C VAL A 55 16.34 19.83 -20.84
N LYS A 56 17.46 20.49 -20.50
CA LYS A 56 18.51 19.86 -19.68
C LYS A 56 18.03 19.52 -18.27
N ILE A 57 17.18 20.34 -17.66
CA ILE A 57 16.55 20.03 -16.36
C ILE A 57 15.68 18.78 -16.49
N ALA A 58 14.81 18.73 -17.51
CA ALA A 58 13.93 17.60 -17.76
C ALA A 58 14.70 16.29 -17.99
N GLU A 59 15.82 16.35 -18.73
CA GLU A 59 16.72 15.20 -18.96
C GLU A 59 17.39 14.71 -17.66
N ILE A 60 17.91 15.63 -16.84
CA ILE A 60 18.57 15.26 -15.56
C ILE A 60 17.58 14.66 -14.57
N LEU A 61 16.36 15.21 -14.53
CA LEU A 61 15.32 14.80 -13.58
C LEU A 61 14.42 13.68 -14.12
N ASN A 62 14.65 13.25 -15.37
CA ASN A 62 13.87 12.23 -16.08
C ASN A 62 12.35 12.51 -16.03
N CYS A 63 11.96 13.78 -16.23
CA CYS A 63 10.57 14.25 -16.24
C CYS A 63 10.23 14.95 -17.55
N SER A 64 8.95 15.26 -17.79
CA SER A 64 8.56 15.99 -19.00
C SER A 64 8.84 17.49 -18.86
N ILE A 65 9.04 18.18 -19.99
CA ILE A 65 9.16 19.65 -20.01
C ILE A 65 7.91 20.31 -19.44
N ASP A 66 6.73 19.73 -19.69
CA ASP A 66 5.46 20.18 -19.12
C ASP A 66 5.49 20.13 -17.59
N ASP A 67 6.10 19.09 -16.99
CA ASP A 67 6.21 18.96 -15.53
C ASP A 67 7.13 20.03 -14.92
N VAL A 68 8.17 20.44 -15.65
CA VAL A 68 9.12 21.48 -15.23
C VAL A 68 8.47 22.88 -15.29
N MET A 69 7.63 23.12 -16.30
CA MET A 69 6.99 24.43 -16.56
C MET A 69 5.55 24.52 -16.02
N ALA A 70 5.07 23.48 -15.35
CA ALA A 70 3.75 23.46 -14.73
C ALA A 70 3.65 24.49 -13.60
N ASP A 71 2.53 25.18 -13.56
CA ASP A 71 2.14 26.01 -12.42
C ASP A 71 2.12 25.16 -11.15
N SER A 72 2.81 25.60 -10.10
CA SER A 72 3.00 24.83 -8.86
C SER A 72 1.69 24.56 -8.13
N ASP A 73 0.72 25.46 -8.25
CA ASP A 73 -0.64 25.28 -7.72
C ASP A 73 -1.42 24.19 -8.48
N GLU A 74 -1.32 24.18 -9.82
CA GLU A 74 -1.98 23.17 -10.66
C GLU A 74 -1.34 21.79 -10.47
N PHE A 75 -0.02 21.74 -10.33
CA PHE A 75 0.71 20.50 -10.03
C PHE A 75 0.37 19.97 -8.64
N ARG A 76 0.39 20.81 -7.60
CA ARG A 76 -0.01 20.40 -6.23
C ARG A 76 -1.41 19.80 -6.24
N ALA A 77 -2.37 20.45 -6.90
CA ALA A 77 -3.74 19.94 -7.02
C ALA A 77 -3.79 18.55 -7.70
N LYS A 78 -3.06 18.36 -8.81
CA LYS A 78 -2.99 17.07 -9.52
C LYS A 78 -2.31 15.98 -8.69
N SER A 79 -1.20 16.30 -8.04
CA SER A 79 -0.42 15.36 -7.23
C SER A 79 -1.17 14.92 -5.98
N THR A 80 -1.84 15.84 -5.29
CA THR A 80 -2.71 15.50 -4.15
C THR A 80 -3.89 14.64 -4.57
N SER A 81 -4.54 14.94 -5.70
CA SER A 81 -5.64 14.14 -6.23
C SER A 81 -5.21 12.69 -6.54
N ASN A 82 -4.09 12.52 -7.24
CA ASN A 82 -3.55 11.21 -7.59
C ASN A 82 -3.15 10.38 -6.36
N PHE A 83 -2.56 11.03 -5.34
CA PHE A 83 -2.21 10.37 -4.09
C PHE A 83 -3.45 9.87 -3.33
N LEU A 84 -4.47 10.71 -3.20
CA LEU A 84 -5.72 10.33 -2.54
C LEU A 84 -6.45 9.20 -3.28
N GLN A 85 -6.45 9.22 -4.61
CA GLN A 85 -7.07 8.17 -5.42
C GLN A 85 -6.35 6.81 -5.26
N LYS A 86 -5.01 6.80 -5.29
CA LYS A 86 -4.22 5.58 -5.06
C LYS A 86 -4.47 5.01 -3.66
N ASN A 87 -4.44 5.84 -2.62
CA ASN A 87 -4.71 5.40 -1.26
C ASN A 87 -6.13 4.83 -1.11
N LYS A 88 -7.13 5.46 -1.73
CA LYS A 88 -8.51 4.94 -1.72
C LYS A 88 -8.62 3.57 -2.38
N GLN A 89 -7.89 3.32 -3.46
CA GLN A 89 -7.85 2.01 -4.11
C GLN A 89 -7.21 0.94 -3.22
N ILE A 90 -6.06 1.25 -2.61
CA ILE A 90 -5.35 0.34 -1.70
C ILE A 90 -6.25 -0.01 -0.51
N ILE A 91 -6.82 0.99 0.16
CA ILE A 91 -7.72 0.80 1.31
C ILE A 91 -8.91 -0.07 0.92
N ASN A 92 -9.52 0.14 -0.25
CA ASN A 92 -10.65 -0.68 -0.69
C ASN A 92 -10.27 -2.13 -1.00
N GLN A 93 -9.08 -2.37 -1.54
CA GLN A 93 -8.57 -3.73 -1.78
C GLN A 93 -8.33 -4.45 -0.46
N GLU A 94 -7.64 -3.80 0.49
CA GLU A 94 -7.39 -4.35 1.83
C GLU A 94 -8.69 -4.65 2.58
N LEU A 95 -9.66 -3.72 2.53
CA LEU A 95 -10.96 -3.89 3.17
C LEU A 95 -11.74 -5.06 2.56
N THR A 96 -11.64 -5.26 1.24
CA THR A 96 -12.27 -6.41 0.56
C THR A 96 -11.60 -7.72 0.97
N ALA A 97 -10.26 -7.77 1.02
CA ALA A 97 -9.53 -8.95 1.46
C ALA A 97 -9.88 -9.34 2.92
N LEU A 98 -9.91 -8.35 3.82
CA LEU A 98 -10.30 -8.56 5.23
C LEU A 98 -11.74 -9.06 5.36
N LYS A 99 -12.67 -8.57 4.54
CA LYS A 99 -14.06 -9.08 4.52
C LYS A 99 -14.11 -10.55 4.11
N CYS A 100 -13.39 -10.93 3.05
CA CYS A 100 -13.31 -12.32 2.61
C CYS A 100 -12.68 -13.23 3.68
N GLU A 101 -11.63 -12.77 4.35
CA GLU A 101 -10.99 -13.52 5.43
C GLU A 101 -11.92 -13.73 6.64
N ILE A 102 -12.67 -12.69 7.03
CA ILE A 102 -13.69 -12.80 8.09
C ILE A 102 -14.78 -13.81 7.71
N GLU A 103 -15.24 -13.80 6.46
CA GLU A 103 -16.26 -14.72 5.99
C GLU A 103 -15.77 -16.18 5.99
N SER A 104 -14.57 -16.42 5.45
CA SER A 104 -13.89 -17.71 5.49
C SER A 104 -13.72 -18.24 6.93
N ASN A 105 -13.26 -17.39 7.85
CA ASN A 105 -13.11 -17.76 9.26
C ASN A 105 -14.44 -18.10 9.93
N ARG A 106 -15.53 -17.42 9.58
CA ARG A 106 -16.88 -17.74 10.07
C ARG A 106 -17.38 -19.08 9.57
N GLU A 107 -17.11 -19.42 8.31
CA GLU A 107 -17.46 -20.73 7.75
C GLU A 107 -16.68 -21.86 8.44
N LEU A 108 -15.37 -21.65 8.64
CA LEU A 108 -14.53 -22.62 9.34
C LEU A 108 -14.98 -22.85 10.78
N LEU A 109 -15.41 -21.79 11.48
CA LEU A 109 -15.98 -21.92 12.83
C LEU A 109 -17.26 -22.77 12.82
N LYS A 110 -18.18 -22.54 11.86
CA LYS A 110 -19.40 -23.34 11.74
C LYS A 110 -19.11 -24.82 11.49
N GLU A 111 -18.14 -25.13 10.62
CA GLU A 111 -17.72 -26.51 10.36
C GLU A 111 -17.15 -27.17 11.62
N LYS A 112 -16.28 -26.44 12.35
CA LYS A 112 -15.71 -26.93 13.61
C LYS A 112 -16.77 -27.18 14.67
N ASP A 113 -17.74 -26.28 14.82
CA ASP A 113 -18.84 -26.44 15.77
C ASP A 113 -19.72 -27.65 15.43
N ALA A 114 -20.03 -27.85 14.14
CA ALA A 114 -20.76 -29.04 13.68
C ALA A 114 -19.99 -30.32 14.02
N ARG A 115 -18.69 -30.35 13.73
CA ARG A 115 -17.85 -31.52 14.03
C ARG A 115 -17.73 -31.81 15.53
N ILE A 116 -17.64 -30.77 16.36
CA ILE A 116 -17.67 -30.92 17.82
C ILE A 116 -19.01 -31.50 18.28
N SER A 117 -20.13 -31.05 17.70
CA SER A 117 -21.46 -31.59 18.01
C SER A 117 -21.55 -33.08 17.67
N ASP A 118 -21.10 -33.48 16.48
CA ASP A 118 -21.09 -34.88 16.06
C ASP A 118 -20.24 -35.73 17.01
N GLN A 119 -19.05 -35.25 17.36
CA GLN A 119 -18.16 -35.94 18.31
C GLN A 119 -18.80 -36.13 19.68
N LYS A 120 -19.54 -35.13 20.19
CA LYS A 120 -20.29 -35.27 21.44
C LYS A 120 -21.32 -36.39 21.37
N VAL A 121 -22.08 -36.47 20.28
CA VAL A 121 -23.06 -37.54 20.05
C VAL A 121 -22.40 -38.92 20.02
N TYR A 122 -21.27 -39.05 19.32
CA TYR A 122 -20.51 -40.32 19.28
C TYR A 122 -20.01 -40.72 20.67
N ILE A 123 -19.49 -39.78 21.44
CA ILE A 123 -19.04 -40.03 22.82
C ILE A 123 -20.21 -40.49 23.69
N GLU A 124 -21.36 -39.82 23.62
CA GLU A 124 -22.56 -40.23 24.37
C GLU A 124 -23.03 -41.64 23.99
N HIS A 125 -22.97 -42.01 22.71
CA HIS A 125 -23.29 -43.35 22.25
C HIS A 125 -22.32 -44.40 22.78
N LEU A 126 -21.01 -44.13 22.73
CA LEU A 126 -19.99 -45.02 23.27
C LEU A 126 -20.15 -45.22 24.78
N VAL A 127 -20.43 -44.15 25.51
CA VAL A 127 -20.68 -44.21 26.96
C VAL A 127 -21.89 -45.10 27.26
N LYS A 128 -22.99 -44.98 26.51
CA LYS A 128 -24.17 -45.84 26.68
C LYS A 128 -23.86 -47.32 26.39
N LEU A 129 -23.13 -47.61 25.32
CA LEU A 129 -22.74 -48.99 24.99
C LEU A 129 -21.88 -49.61 26.10
N LEU A 130 -20.88 -48.89 26.57
CA LEU A 130 -20.04 -49.33 27.69
C LEU A 130 -20.86 -49.58 28.96
N HIS A 131 -21.83 -48.71 29.27
CA HIS A 131 -22.70 -48.90 30.43
C HIS A 131 -23.53 -50.19 30.32
N ASN A 132 -24.14 -50.43 29.16
CA ASN A 132 -24.93 -51.62 28.91
C ASN A 132 -24.08 -52.91 28.96
N GLU A 133 -22.83 -52.88 28.46
CA GLU A 133 -21.91 -54.02 28.55
C GLU A 133 -21.53 -54.34 30.00
N VAL A 134 -21.28 -53.32 30.82
CA VAL A 134 -20.98 -53.48 32.25
C VAL A 134 -22.19 -54.08 32.99
N GLU A 135 -23.40 -53.56 32.76
CA GLU A 135 -24.62 -54.09 33.37
C GLU A 135 -24.87 -55.57 32.99
N ASN A 136 -24.72 -55.91 31.71
CA ASN A 136 -24.89 -57.29 31.24
C ASN A 136 -23.82 -58.26 31.77
N GLY A 137 -22.57 -57.79 31.92
CA GLY A 137 -21.49 -58.57 32.53
C GLY A 137 -21.73 -58.84 34.02
N GLN A 138 -22.26 -57.87 34.76
CA GLN A 138 -22.62 -58.02 36.17
C GLN A 138 -23.80 -59.00 36.37
N MET A 139 -24.81 -58.95 35.49
CA MET A 139 -25.96 -59.88 35.53
C MET A 139 -25.56 -61.32 35.21
N SER A 140 -24.54 -61.53 34.36
CA SER A 140 -24.05 -62.86 34.03
C SER A 140 -23.29 -63.51 35.19
N ASN A 141 -22.48 -62.74 35.92
CA ASN A 141 -21.74 -63.23 37.09
C ASN A 141 -22.65 -63.59 38.28
N ASN A 142 -23.77 -62.88 38.47
CA ASN A 142 -24.72 -63.16 39.56
C ASN A 142 -25.57 -64.42 39.34
N ASN A 143 -25.57 -64.99 38.13
CA ASN A 143 -26.31 -66.22 37.81
C ASN A 143 -25.44 -67.49 37.86
N GLU A 144 -24.13 -67.35 38.13
CA GLU A 144 -23.16 -68.46 38.23
C GLU A 144 -22.74 -68.80 39.68
N GLU A 145 -23.30 -68.13 40.70
CA GLU A 145 -23.18 -68.48 42.13
C GLU A 145 -24.43 -69.25 42.63
#